data_AF-A0A9W8LPJ8-F1
#
_entry.id   AF-A0A9W8LPJ8-F1
#
_cell.length_a   1.000
_cell.length_b   1.000
_cell.length_c   1.000
_cell.angle_alpha   90.00
_cell.angle_beta   90.00
_cell.angle_gamma   90.00
#
_symmetry.space_group_name_H-M   'P 1'
#
loop_
_entity.id
_entity.type
_entity.pdbx_description
1 polymer ?
#
loop_
_entity_poly.entity_id
_entity_poly.type
_entity_poly.pdbx_seq_one_letter_code
_entity_poly.pdbx_strand_id
1 'polypeptide(L)'
;MTLQYQWQLADELPMVYGTCICIYCALQADAKVGTNVYVSLGLFGYSAVVTLVYVQIRKPVFHQVAYGLEVMIILIRNMMHQIEIRKTNLGAYTEMMQLYQLGVGSFGLAFVLWNIDNIFCNEIRALRNALPV
;
A
#
# COMPACT_ATOMS: atom_id res chain seq x y z
N MET A 1 -0.40 -19.02 -19.21
CA MET A 1 -0.38 -18.17 -17.99
C MET A 1 0.02 -16.75 -18.38
N THR A 2 -0.61 -15.77 -17.73
CA THR A 2 -0.56 -14.30 -17.95
C THR A 2 0.73 -13.62 -17.49
N LEU A 3 1.87 -14.32 -17.48
CA LEU A 3 3.17 -13.77 -17.08
C LEU A 3 3.77 -12.84 -18.16
N GLN A 4 2.92 -12.01 -18.78
CA GLN A 4 3.30 -11.01 -19.74
C GLN A 4 3.37 -9.65 -19.05
N TYR A 5 4.32 -8.83 -19.50
CA TYR A 5 4.59 -7.51 -18.92
C TYR A 5 3.35 -6.61 -18.85
N GLN A 6 2.46 -6.70 -19.83
CA GLN A 6 1.23 -5.90 -19.89
C GLN A 6 0.29 -6.20 -18.71
N TRP A 7 0.15 -7.48 -18.35
CA TRP A 7 -0.70 -7.91 -17.24
C TRP A 7 -0.07 -7.65 -15.89
N GLN A 8 1.27 -7.69 -15.80
CA GLN A 8 1.98 -7.24 -14.60
C GLN A 8 1.78 -5.74 -14.36
N LEU A 9 1.86 -4.93 -15.43
CA LEU A 9 1.65 -3.49 -15.33
C LEU A 9 0.20 -3.15 -14.91
N ALA A 10 -0.77 -3.95 -15.37
CA ALA A 10 -2.17 -3.83 -15.02
C ALA A 10 -2.48 -4.18 -13.54
N ASP A 11 -1.56 -4.83 -12.83
CA ASP A 11 -1.69 -5.14 -11.41
C ASP A 11 -0.92 -4.11 -10.55
N GLU A 12 0.34 -3.84 -10.92
CA GLU A 12 1.23 -2.98 -10.13
C GLU A 12 0.89 -1.48 -10.21
N LEU A 13 0.47 -0.95 -11.37
CA LEU A 13 0.15 0.48 -11.46
C LEU A 13 -1.14 0.85 -10.70
N PRO A 14 -2.26 0.11 -10.82
CA PRO A 14 -3.46 0.41 -10.04
C PRO A 14 -3.25 0.36 -8.54
N MET A 15 -2.30 -0.44 -8.05
CA MET A 15 -1.91 -0.46 -6.65
C MET A 15 -1.44 0.93 -6.18
N VAL A 16 -0.59 1.63 -6.94
CA VAL A 16 -0.13 3.01 -6.66
C VAL A 16 -1.28 4.02 -6.73
N TYR A 17 -2.17 3.86 -7.72
CA TYR A 17 -3.29 4.79 -7.89
C TYR A 17 -4.28 4.67 -6.72
N GLY A 18 -4.56 3.43 -6.29
CA GLY A 18 -5.41 3.15 -5.14
C GLY A 18 -4.84 3.75 -3.85
N THR A 19 -3.53 3.59 -3.60
CA THR A 19 -2.89 4.17 -2.42
C THR A 19 -2.87 5.69 -2.44
N CYS A 20 -2.66 6.33 -3.59
CA CYS A 20 -2.81 7.77 -3.73
C CYS A 20 -4.20 8.26 -3.27
N ILE A 21 -5.26 7.56 -3.66
CA ILE A 21 -6.64 7.88 -3.23
C ILE A 21 -6.78 7.68 -1.71
N CYS A 22 -6.26 6.59 -1.16
CA CYS A 22 -6.26 6.35 0.28
C CYS A 22 -5.50 7.44 1.05
N ILE A 23 -4.36 7.92 0.55
CA ILE A 23 -3.60 9.03 1.13
C ILE A 23 -4.45 10.30 1.12
N TYR A 24 -5.09 10.62 0.00
CA TYR A 24 -5.98 11.78 -0.09
C TYR A 24 -7.10 11.72 0.96
N CYS A 25 -7.78 10.57 1.09
CA CYS A 25 -8.81 10.36 2.10
C CYS A 25 -8.26 10.50 3.53
N ALA A 26 -7.09 9.92 3.82
CA ALA A 26 -6.46 10.03 5.13
C ALA A 26 -6.01 11.46 5.49
N LEU A 27 -5.66 12.28 4.49
CA LEU A 27 -5.34 13.69 4.69
C LEU A 27 -6.59 14.54 4.96
N GLN A 28 -7.71 14.25 4.29
CA GLN A 28 -8.97 14.98 4.46
C GLN A 28 -9.93 14.41 5.51
N ALA A 29 -9.52 13.38 6.26
CA ALA A 29 -10.34 12.82 7.34
C ALA A 29 -10.68 13.85 8.44
N ASP A 30 -9.89 14.92 8.56
CA ASP A 30 -10.16 16.01 9.51
C ASP A 30 -11.25 16.95 8.98
N ALA A 31 -12.35 17.09 9.71
CA ALA A 31 -13.48 17.95 9.35
C ALA A 31 -13.13 19.45 9.15
N LYS A 32 -11.96 19.89 9.62
CA LYS A 32 -11.49 21.28 9.50
C LYS A 32 -10.76 21.55 8.18
N VAL A 33 -10.29 20.50 7.50
CA VAL A 33 -9.52 20.61 6.26
C VAL A 33 -10.51 20.45 5.12
N GLY A 34 -11.04 21.56 4.60
CA GLY A 34 -11.88 21.53 3.40
C GLY A 34 -11.14 20.92 2.18
N THR A 35 -11.86 20.75 1.08
CA THR A 35 -11.33 20.13 -0.14
C THR A 35 -10.08 20.86 -0.65
N ASN A 36 -8.91 20.24 -0.49
CA ASN A 36 -7.63 20.82 -0.92
C ASN A 36 -7.21 20.29 -2.29
N VAL A 37 -7.53 21.07 -3.33
CA VAL A 37 -7.20 20.76 -4.74
C VAL A 37 -5.69 20.59 -4.96
N TYR A 38 -4.84 21.28 -4.20
CA TYR A 38 -3.39 21.16 -4.34
C TYR A 38 -2.88 19.77 -3.96
N VAL A 39 -3.50 19.12 -2.96
CA VAL A 39 -3.17 17.75 -2.56
C VAL A 39 -3.56 16.77 -3.67
N SER A 40 -4.76 16.92 -4.24
CA SER A 40 -5.21 16.09 -5.37
C SER A 40 -4.27 16.24 -6.57
N LEU A 41 -3.88 17.47 -6.90
CA LEU A 41 -2.97 17.75 -8.02
C LEU A 41 -1.57 17.17 -7.75
N GLY A 42 -1.08 17.27 -6.50
CA GLY A 42 0.19 16.69 -6.10
C GLY A 42 0.22 15.17 -6.20
N LEU A 43 -0.84 14.49 -5.74
CA LEU A 43 -0.96 13.02 -5.81
C LEU A 43 -1.14 12.53 -7.25
N PHE A 44 -1.88 13.27 -8.08
CA PHE A 44 -1.97 13.01 -9.51
C PHE A 44 -0.60 13.17 -10.21
N GLY A 45 0.13 14.23 -9.88
CA GLY A 45 1.49 14.43 -10.38
C GLY A 45 2.44 13.31 -9.96
N TYR A 46 2.39 12.90 -8.70
CA TYR A 46 3.17 11.78 -8.19
C TYR A 46 2.87 10.47 -8.94
N SER A 47 1.60 10.09 -9.08
CA SER A 47 1.23 8.85 -9.75
C SER A 47 1.63 8.86 -11.22
N ALA A 48 1.50 9.99 -11.92
CA ALA A 48 1.98 10.14 -13.29
C ALA A 48 3.50 9.96 -13.40
N VAL A 49 4.28 10.57 -12.48
CA VAL A 49 5.74 10.42 -12.45
C VAL A 49 6.16 8.98 -12.19
N VAL A 50 5.58 8.33 -11.18
CA VAL A 50 5.88 6.93 -10.85
C VAL A 50 5.59 6.03 -12.06
N THR A 51 4.44 6.22 -12.72
CA THR A 51 4.07 5.45 -13.91
C THR A 51 5.05 5.65 -15.06
N LEU A 52 5.40 6.91 -15.38
CA LEU A 52 6.33 7.22 -16.46
C LEU A 52 7.72 6.61 -16.22
N VAL A 53 8.25 6.78 -15.01
CA VAL A 53 9.56 6.25 -14.62
C VAL A 53 9.53 4.72 -14.63
N TYR A 54 8.47 4.11 -14.11
CA TYR A 54 8.37 2.65 -14.01
C TYR A 54 8.31 1.97 -15.37
N VAL A 55 7.52 2.52 -16.31
CA VAL A 55 7.42 2.01 -17.68
C VAL A 55 8.74 2.09 -18.45
N GLN A 56 9.59 3.08 -18.13
CA GLN A 56 10.92 3.24 -18.72
C GLN A 56 11.97 2.31 -18.12
N ILE A 57 12.07 2.27 -16.78
CA ILE A 57 13.12 1.52 -16.07
C ILE A 57 12.83 0.01 -16.03
N ARG A 58 11.55 -0.39 -15.97
CA ARG A 58 11.08 -1.78 -15.93
C ARG A 58 11.72 -2.65 -14.83
N LYS A 59 12.12 -2.04 -13.71
CA LYS A 59 12.68 -2.76 -12.55
C LYS A 59 11.66 -2.83 -11.41
N PRO A 60 11.20 -4.03 -11.01
CA PRO A 60 10.13 -4.18 -10.01
C PRO A 60 10.49 -3.59 -8.65
N VAL A 61 11.78 -3.54 -8.31
CA VAL A 61 12.28 -2.92 -7.06
C VAL A 61 11.90 -1.45 -6.95
N PHE A 62 11.85 -0.71 -8.07
CA PHE A 62 11.43 0.70 -8.05
C PHE A 62 9.98 0.83 -7.57
N HIS A 63 9.09 0.01 -8.13
CA HIS A 63 7.69 -0.01 -7.73
C HIS A 63 7.51 -0.43 -6.26
N GLN A 64 8.24 -1.46 -5.80
CA GLN A 64 8.21 -1.90 -4.40
C GLN A 64 8.57 -0.77 -3.43
N VAL A 65 9.63 0.00 -3.73
CA VAL A 65 10.04 1.13 -2.88
C VAL A 65 9.02 2.26 -2.94
N ALA A 66 8.52 2.61 -4.13
CA ALA A 66 7.52 3.67 -4.29
C ALA A 66 6.22 3.34 -3.53
N TYR A 67 5.71 2.13 -3.70
CA TYR A 67 4.52 1.65 -2.99
C TYR A 67 4.75 1.56 -1.47
N GLY A 68 5.92 1.04 -1.05
CA GLY A 68 6.27 0.98 0.37
C GLY A 68 6.28 2.35 1.04
N LEU A 69 6.77 3.39 0.35
CA LEU A 69 6.72 4.77 0.85
C LEU A 69 5.28 5.28 0.98
N GLU A 70 4.40 5.01 0.02
CA GLU A 70 2.99 5.39 0.12
C GLU A 70 2.29 4.73 1.31
N VAL A 71 2.51 3.43 1.51
CA VAL A 71 1.96 2.71 2.66
C VAL A 71 2.47 3.32 3.97
N MET A 72 3.78 3.62 4.06
CA MET A 72 4.34 4.28 5.24
C MET A 72 3.69 5.63 5.54
N ILE A 73 3.42 6.44 4.51
CA ILE A 73 2.70 7.72 4.66
C ILE A 73 1.30 7.49 5.24
N ILE A 74 0.56 6.52 4.70
CA ILE A 74 -0.79 6.17 5.21
C ILE A 74 -0.71 5.75 6.68
N LEU A 75 0.24 4.89 7.04
CA LEU A 75 0.39 4.40 8.42
C LEU A 75 0.69 5.53 9.41
N ILE A 76 1.62 6.42 9.06
CA ILE A 76 1.99 7.57 9.90
C ILE A 76 0.81 8.53 10.03
N ARG A 77 0.14 8.89 8.92
CA ARG A 77 -0.98 9.83 8.92
C ARG A 77 -2.16 9.32 9.75
N ASN A 78 -2.53 8.05 9.59
CA ASN A 78 -3.58 7.43 10.39
C ASN A 78 -3.24 7.41 11.88
N MET A 79 -1.98 7.10 12.24
CA MET A 79 -1.54 7.13 13.64
C MET A 79 -1.63 8.53 14.23
N MET A 80 -1.21 9.56 13.49
CA MET A 80 -1.33 10.96 13.93
C MET A 80 -2.79 11.35 14.17
N HIS A 81 -3.68 11.01 13.22
CA HIS A 81 -5.11 11.29 13.34
C HIS A 81 -5.74 10.59 14.56
N GLN A 82 -5.37 9.33 14.82
CA GLN A 82 -5.84 8.62 16.01
C GLN A 82 -5.36 9.24 17.33
N ILE A 83 -4.12 9.76 17.38
CA ILE A 83 -3.60 10.48 18.56
C ILE A 83 -4.41 11.76 18.82
N GLU A 84 -4.86 12.45 17.77
CA GLU A 84 -5.74 13.62 17.91
C GLU A 84 -7.12 13.23 18.44
N ILE A 85 -7.74 12.17 17.89
CA ILE A 85 -9.04 11.65 18.35
C ILE A 85 -8.96 11.16 19.80
N ARG A 86 -7.84 10.55 20.21
CA ARG A 86 -7.64 10.10 21.59
C ARG A 86 -7.83 11.22 22.62
N LYS A 87 -7.50 12.47 22.27
CA LYS A 87 -7.65 13.64 23.15
C LYS A 87 -9.11 14.06 23.32
N THR A 88 -9.97 13.75 22.36
CA THR A 88 -11.38 14.20 22.35
C THR A 88 -12.36 13.08 22.71
N ASN A 89 -12.16 11.87 22.20
CA ASN A 89 -13.05 10.73 22.41
C ASN A 89 -12.29 9.41 22.53
N LEU A 90 -12.19 8.89 23.75
CA LEU A 90 -11.47 7.65 24.05
C LEU A 90 -12.18 6.38 23.54
N GLY A 91 -13.52 6.39 23.47
CA GLY A 91 -14.30 5.26 22.96
C GLY A 91 -14.03 5.03 21.48
N ALA A 92 -14.18 6.09 20.68
CA ALA A 92 -13.91 6.05 19.23
C ALA A 92 -12.44 5.67 18.93
N TYR A 93 -11.48 6.17 19.72
CA TYR A 93 -10.08 5.80 19.59
C TYR A 93 -9.86 4.28 19.74
N THR A 94 -10.52 3.64 20.71
CA THR A 94 -10.33 2.21 20.98
C THR A 94 -10.80 1.36 19.80
N GLU A 95 -11.96 1.67 19.23
CA GLU A 95 -12.50 0.97 18.06
C GLU A 95 -11.63 1.19 16.81
N MET A 96 -11.22 2.44 16.55
CA MET A 96 -10.34 2.76 15.43
C MET A 96 -8.97 2.09 15.55
N MET A 97 -8.44 1.97 16.76
CA MET A 97 -7.16 1.32 17.02
C MET A 97 -7.21 -0.17 16.73
N GLN A 98 -8.31 -0.86 17.07
CA GLN A 98 -8.50 -2.27 16.73
C GLN A 98 -8.51 -2.49 15.21
N LEU A 99 -9.24 -1.65 14.47
CA LEU A 99 -9.26 -1.71 13.00
C LEU A 99 -7.90 -1.41 12.39
N TYR A 100 -7.17 -0.43 12.93
CA TYR A 100 -5.82 -0.11 12.49
C TYR A 100 -4.84 -1.26 12.74
N GLN A 101 -4.88 -1.88 13.92
CA GLN A 101 -4.05 -3.04 14.25
C GLN A 101 -4.37 -4.23 13.36
N LEU A 102 -5.64 -4.49 13.06
CA LEU A 102 -6.05 -5.53 12.12
C LEU A 102 -5.53 -5.26 10.71
N GLY A 103 -5.62 -4.01 10.24
CA GLY A 103 -5.10 -3.60 8.94
C GLY A 103 -3.58 -3.74 8.84
N VAL A 104 -2.84 -3.20 9.82
CA VAL A 104 -1.37 -3.30 9.87
C VAL A 104 -0.92 -4.75 10.02
N GLY A 105 -1.58 -5.52 10.88
CA GLY A 105 -1.27 -6.92 11.11
C GLY A 105 -1.50 -7.77 9.87
N SER A 106 -2.61 -7.59 9.17
CA SER A 106 -2.91 -8.33 7.93
C SER A 106 -1.95 -7.95 6.80
N PHE A 107 -1.63 -6.67 6.63
CA PHE A 107 -0.65 -6.21 5.64
C PHE A 107 0.76 -6.74 5.96
N GLY A 108 1.18 -6.69 7.22
CA GLY A 108 2.47 -7.21 7.66
C GLY A 108 2.59 -8.72 7.45
N LEU A 109 1.53 -9.48 7.77
CA LEU A 109 1.47 -10.92 7.49
C LEU A 109 1.60 -11.21 6.00
N ALA A 110 0.87 -10.47 5.15
CA ALA A 110 0.97 -10.61 3.70
C ALA A 110 2.39 -10.33 3.19
N PHE A 111 3.05 -9.30 3.73
CA PHE A 111 4.44 -8.98 3.39
C PHE A 111 5.42 -10.07 3.81
N VAL A 112 5.24 -10.68 4.99
CA VAL A 112 6.05 -11.81 5.45
C VAL A 112 5.87 -13.01 4.51
N LEU A 113 4.62 -13.36 4.19
CA LEU A 113 4.32 -14.47 3.26
C LEU A 113 4.92 -14.22 1.86
N TRP A 114 4.85 -12.99 1.37
CA TRP A 114 5.47 -12.60 0.11
C TRP A 114 7.00 -12.76 0.11
N ASN A 115 7.67 -12.43 1.22
CA ASN A 115 9.11 -12.65 1.35
C ASN A 115 9.46 -14.14 1.44
N ILE A 116 8.64 -14.95 2.14
CA ILE A 116 8.83 -16.41 2.18
C ILE A 116 8.74 -16.99 0.78
N ASP A 117 7.74 -16.61 0.00
CA ASP A 117 7.57 -17.10 -1.38
C ASP A 117 8.76 -16.72 -2.28
N ASN A 118 9.26 -15.49 -2.17
CA ASN A 118 10.41 -15.03 -2.94
C ASN A 118 11.73 -15.73 -2.56
N ILE A 119 12.00 -15.89 -1.25
CA ILE A 119 13.27 -16.44 -0.76
C ILE A 119 13.31 -17.95 -0.89
N PHE A 120 12.23 -18.65 -0.51
CA PHE A 120 12.14 -20.12 -0.50
C PHE A 120 11.46 -20.68 -1.75
N CYS A 121 11.52 -19.96 -2.87
CA CYS A 121 10.82 -20.31 -4.10
C CYS A 121 11.25 -21.69 -4.64
N ASN A 122 12.54 -22.05 -4.50
CA ASN A 122 13.08 -23.30 -5.01
C ASN A 122 12.56 -24.50 -4.22
N GLU A 123 12.50 -24.37 -2.90
CA GLU A 123 12.03 -25.36 -1.94
C GLU A 123 10.53 -25.60 -2.12
N ILE A 124 9.75 -24.52 -2.26
CA ILE A 124 8.30 -24.58 -2.51
C ILE A 124 8.04 -25.29 -3.85
N ARG A 125 8.82 -24.98 -4.90
CA ARG A 125 8.71 -25.66 -6.20
C ARG A 125 9.11 -27.13 -6.13
N ALA A 126 10.16 -27.47 -5.37
CA ALA A 126 10.59 -28.84 -5.17
C ALA A 126 9.50 -29.66 -4.46
N LEU A 127 8.89 -29.10 -3.40
CA LEU A 127 7.77 -29.70 -2.71
C LEU A 127 6.58 -29.92 -3.64
N ARG A 128 6.22 -28.91 -4.44
CA ARG A 128 5.11 -29.01 -5.41
C ARG A 128 5.33 -30.15 -6.41
N ASN A 129 6.55 -30.30 -6.91
CA ASN A 129 6.87 -31.35 -7.90
C ASN A 129 6.93 -32.75 -7.27
N ALA A 130 7.09 -32.86 -5.95
CA ALA A 130 7.08 -34.12 -5.21
C ALA A 130 5.66 -34.61 -4.84
N LEU A 131 4.65 -33.75 -4.97
CA LEU A 131 3.26 -34.14 -4.75
C LEU A 131 2.75 -34.96 -5.94
N PRO A 132 2.07 -36.11 -5.70
CA PRO A 132 1.40 -36.83 -6.77
C PRO A 132 0.28 -35.95 -7.35
N VAL A 133 0.30 -35.78 -8.68
CA VAL A 133 -0.76 -35.12 -9.46
C VAL A 133 -2.04 -35.95 -9.52
#